data_AF-A0AA43TWB4-F1
#
_entry.id   AF-A0AA43TWB4-F1
#
_cell.length_a   1.000
_cell.length_b   1.000
_cell.length_c   1.000
_cell.angle_alpha   90.00
_cell.angle_beta   90.00
_cell.angle_gamma   90.00
#
_symmetry.space_group_name_H-M   'P 1'
#
loop_
_entity.id
_entity.type
_entity.pdbx_description
1 polymer ?
#
loop_
_entity_poly.entity_id
_entity_poly.type
_entity_poly.pdbx_seq_one_letter_code
_entity_poly.pdbx_strand_id
1 'polypeptide(L)'
;MGVEVATPQCDVASSDSLSAALLECSSSMPPIRGCLQATMVLRDAIFDNMSFEAWTDSIRSEVDSSRNLHQALAEQLDFFIMISSAAAIVGSPSQANYAAGNTYQAGLAQYRRSQGLKATCIYLGWMGDVGIVAETEGYTRGLEAAADKAIITEKEYWALLETYCDPILDCARSAIPEDPIIGLITPSQFRARGIEPPAWTERPLFANLAQIGAPEDAVLQVTEGGPKVETSLAVAFAKAGSADEAKAAAIEGLMSRLSRAVSVPTSDIDPKRPLHVYGVDSLLAVELRNWFAKVWKADIGVFDITGQRSVADLGNMLAQKNSVYVNLLSSSNIRVRKSCVLEVAASSGYNHLLSPWAQFSMVEARPNLMVAGAVNDFTDLHASEQYFFQPLNPSRSKIRTIQIDVALLDKDVVPCTPKAVSLDSNPRFIALSYEWSPPSQKHTGAMTLKAPDGQELWLRPNLTAFLRHLGRFVIGKTSEFWIDSVCIDQDDPDERASQVPLMSRIYGKADSTIAWLGTERDNSTDAMRMVDEHDEEIRNSVTKNDHQRRRRRLHKSLQSTSWQSLGDLLERSYFRRGWIV
;
A
#
# COMPACT_ATOMS: atom_id res chain seq x y z
N MET A 1 6.23 47.87 25.92
CA MET A 1 6.45 46.45 25.55
C MET A 1 7.79 46.04 26.13
N GLY A 2 7.97 44.76 26.48
CA GLY A 2 9.14 44.25 27.20
C GLY A 2 9.61 42.91 26.63
N VAL A 3 9.69 42.84 25.30
CA VAL A 3 10.22 41.71 24.53
C VAL A 3 11.41 42.23 23.75
N GLU A 4 12.52 41.51 23.82
CA GLU A 4 13.76 41.78 23.09
C GLU A 4 14.03 40.60 22.17
N VAL A 5 14.51 40.88 20.95
CA VAL A 5 14.65 39.88 19.88
C VAL A 5 16.03 40.03 19.25
N ALA A 6 16.81 38.96 19.27
CA ALA A 6 18.10 38.87 18.60
C ALA A 6 18.02 37.87 17.44
N THR A 7 18.65 38.19 16.31
CA THR A 7 18.66 37.36 15.09
C THR A 7 20.11 37.16 14.59
N PRO A 8 20.99 36.47 15.35
CA PRO A 8 22.36 36.24 14.91
C PRO A 8 22.38 35.33 13.67
N GLN A 9 23.40 35.49 12.81
CA GLN A 9 23.58 34.60 11.67
C GLN A 9 24.16 33.26 12.15
N CYS A 10 23.41 32.16 11.94
CA CYS A 10 23.79 30.83 12.44
C CYS A 10 23.43 29.72 11.46
N ASP A 11 24.41 28.90 11.04
CA ASP A 11 24.15 27.55 10.54
C ASP A 11 24.03 26.59 11.73
N VAL A 12 22.82 26.19 12.08
CA VAL A 12 22.57 25.28 13.21
C VAL A 12 23.17 23.89 12.97
N ALA A 13 23.34 23.47 11.71
CA ALA A 13 24.02 22.22 11.35
C ALA A 13 25.56 22.32 11.45
N SER A 14 26.10 23.48 11.83
CA SER A 14 27.50 23.70 12.20
C SER A 14 27.62 23.94 13.71
N SER A 15 28.23 23.01 14.43
CA SER A 15 28.45 23.12 15.88
C SER A 15 29.25 24.38 16.25
N ASP A 16 30.19 24.80 15.40
CA ASP A 16 31.00 26.01 15.62
C ASP A 16 30.17 27.30 15.42
N SER A 17 29.33 27.33 14.38
CA SER A 17 28.44 28.48 14.12
C SER A 17 27.39 28.62 15.21
N LEU A 18 26.80 27.50 15.68
CA LEU A 18 25.87 27.50 16.79
C LEU A 18 26.53 27.95 18.09
N SER A 19 27.74 27.46 18.39
CA SER A 19 28.49 27.87 19.59
C SER A 19 28.81 29.36 19.59
N ALA A 20 29.19 29.93 18.43
CA ALA A 20 29.44 31.36 18.28
C ALA A 20 28.18 32.20 18.50
N ALA A 21 27.06 31.85 17.87
CA ALA A 21 25.79 32.57 18.01
C ALA A 21 25.21 32.49 19.43
N LEU A 22 25.35 31.33 20.10
CA LEU A 22 24.95 31.17 21.50
C LEU A 22 25.83 32.02 22.44
N LEU A 23 27.14 32.10 22.18
CA LEU A 23 28.05 32.96 22.95
C LEU A 23 27.73 34.46 22.75
N GLU A 24 27.48 34.88 21.51
CA GLU A 24 27.04 36.26 21.19
C GLU A 24 25.77 36.63 21.96
N CYS A 25 24.71 35.82 21.83
CA CYS A 25 23.45 36.04 22.57
C CYS A 25 23.65 36.02 24.09
N SER A 26 24.53 35.17 24.63
CA SER A 26 24.77 35.12 26.09
C SER A 26 25.36 36.41 26.68
N SER A 27 25.86 37.32 25.85
CA SER A 27 26.41 38.61 26.29
C SER A 27 25.35 39.70 26.51
N SER A 28 24.15 39.54 25.95
CA SER A 28 23.07 40.55 25.94
C SER A 28 21.70 40.01 26.35
N MET A 29 21.40 38.74 26.06
CA MET A 29 20.11 38.11 26.27
C MET A 29 20.07 37.32 27.60
N PRO A 30 18.87 37.11 28.19
CA PRO A 30 18.72 36.23 29.36
C PRO A 30 19.05 34.76 29.03
N PRO A 31 19.33 33.91 30.05
CA PRO A 31 19.60 32.48 29.86
C PRO A 31 18.49 31.75 29.09
N ILE A 32 18.88 30.84 28.21
CA ILE A 32 17.95 30.10 27.34
C ILE A 32 17.10 29.16 28.20
N ARG A 33 15.78 29.42 28.19
CA ARG A 33 14.79 28.62 28.95
C ARG A 33 14.08 27.55 28.12
N GLY A 34 14.05 27.70 26.79
CA GLY A 34 13.38 26.77 25.90
C GLY A 34 14.01 26.75 24.51
N CYS A 35 13.76 25.68 23.77
CA CYS A 35 14.23 25.50 22.40
C CYS A 35 13.05 25.14 21.49
N LEU A 36 12.93 25.84 20.36
CA LEU A 36 12.06 25.48 19.24
C LEU A 36 12.96 25.23 18.03
N GLN A 37 13.06 23.99 17.62
CA GLN A 37 13.77 23.56 16.44
C GLN A 37 12.80 23.47 15.27
N ALA A 38 13.03 24.27 14.23
CA ALA A 38 12.21 24.37 13.03
C ALA A 38 13.05 24.63 11.75
N THR A 39 14.36 24.32 11.78
CA THR A 39 15.19 24.37 10.56
C THR A 39 14.80 23.25 9.60
N MET A 40 14.38 23.59 8.39
CA MET A 40 13.92 22.65 7.36
C MET A 40 14.56 22.98 6.02
N VAL A 41 15.03 21.96 5.31
CA VAL A 41 15.42 22.05 3.90
C VAL A 41 14.73 20.95 3.09
N LEU A 42 13.85 21.37 2.17
CA LEU A 42 13.17 20.48 1.23
C LEU A 42 13.99 20.32 -0.05
N ARG A 43 14.18 19.06 -0.48
CA ARG A 43 14.93 18.66 -1.68
C ARG A 43 14.22 17.48 -2.33
N ASP A 44 13.01 17.75 -2.80
CA ASP A 44 12.06 16.74 -3.26
C ASP A 44 12.53 16.07 -4.55
N ALA A 45 12.78 14.75 -4.47
CA ALA A 45 13.16 13.90 -5.60
C ALA A 45 12.66 12.47 -5.41
N ILE A 46 12.23 11.80 -6.48
CA ILE A 46 11.98 10.36 -6.44
C ILE A 46 13.28 9.67 -5.98
N PHE A 47 13.21 8.77 -5.00
CA PHE A 47 14.38 8.22 -4.30
C PHE A 47 15.45 7.68 -5.25
N ASP A 48 15.05 6.90 -6.26
CA ASP A 48 15.93 6.33 -7.31
C ASP A 48 16.73 7.40 -8.10
N ASN A 49 16.23 8.63 -8.16
CA ASN A 49 16.83 9.79 -8.83
C ASN A 49 17.37 10.85 -7.83
N MET A 50 17.30 10.61 -6.52
CA MET A 50 17.70 11.57 -5.51
C MET A 50 19.23 11.67 -5.44
N SER A 51 19.79 12.85 -5.68
CA SER A 51 21.24 13.05 -5.56
C SER A 51 21.69 12.92 -4.10
N PHE A 52 22.93 12.48 -3.87
CA PHE A 52 23.49 12.40 -2.53
C PHE A 52 23.56 13.78 -1.85
N GLU A 53 23.69 14.86 -2.62
CA GLU A 53 23.59 16.25 -2.18
C GLU A 53 22.16 16.58 -1.69
N ALA A 54 21.14 16.28 -2.50
CA ALA A 54 19.73 16.47 -2.12
C ALA A 54 19.33 15.66 -0.87
N TRP A 55 19.87 14.46 -0.70
CA TRP A 55 19.76 13.69 0.54
C TRP A 55 20.47 14.40 1.70
N THR A 56 21.73 14.77 1.51
CA THR A 56 22.59 15.33 2.57
C THR A 56 22.10 16.68 3.07
N ASP A 57 21.65 17.59 2.21
CA ASP A 57 21.12 18.90 2.60
C ASP A 57 19.96 18.78 3.59
N SER A 58 18.95 17.99 3.23
CA SER A 58 17.75 17.79 4.03
C SER A 58 18.10 17.09 5.35
N ILE A 59 18.92 16.03 5.29
CA ILE A 59 19.41 15.33 6.48
C ILE A 59 20.23 16.25 7.39
N ARG A 60 21.14 17.08 6.89
CA ARG A 60 21.89 18.05 7.70
C ARG A 60 20.95 19.04 8.40
N SER A 61 19.94 19.55 7.68
CA SER A 61 18.99 20.52 8.23
C SER A 61 18.22 19.96 9.43
N GLU A 62 17.86 18.68 9.42
CA GLU A 62 17.08 18.04 10.48
C GLU A 62 17.93 17.35 11.55
N VAL A 63 18.93 16.57 11.14
CA VAL A 63 19.68 15.63 11.97
C VAL A 63 20.82 16.33 12.71
N ASP A 64 21.67 17.05 11.97
CA ASP A 64 22.85 17.71 12.53
C ASP A 64 22.41 18.91 13.38
N SER A 65 21.50 19.75 12.87
CA SER A 65 20.93 20.87 13.63
C SER A 65 20.32 20.43 14.97
N SER A 66 19.48 19.40 14.96
CA SER A 66 18.81 18.93 16.19
C SER A 66 19.79 18.25 17.15
N ARG A 67 20.82 17.56 16.63
CA ARG A 67 21.94 17.02 17.42
C ARG A 67 22.74 18.13 18.09
N ASN A 68 23.14 19.15 17.34
CA ASN A 68 23.93 20.28 17.83
C ASN A 68 23.14 21.05 18.90
N LEU A 69 21.85 21.33 18.66
CA LEU A 69 20.95 21.93 19.66
C LEU A 69 20.80 21.05 20.90
N HIS A 70 20.72 19.73 20.78
CA HIS A 70 20.68 18.84 21.95
C HIS A 70 21.99 18.89 22.76
N GLN A 71 23.14 18.93 22.09
CA GLN A 71 24.45 18.94 22.73
C GLN A 71 24.76 20.30 23.40
N ALA A 72 24.45 21.41 22.72
CA ALA A 72 24.63 22.76 23.26
C ALA A 72 23.59 23.09 24.35
N LEU A 73 22.34 22.63 24.20
CA LEU A 73 21.25 22.82 25.16
C LEU A 73 20.95 21.50 25.90
N ALA A 74 21.99 20.96 26.53
CA ALA A 74 21.93 19.76 27.37
C ALA A 74 21.35 20.01 28.78
N GLU A 75 21.20 21.28 29.18
CA GLU A 75 20.60 21.68 30.46
C GLU A 75 19.08 21.44 30.50
N GLN A 76 18.49 21.58 31.70
CA GLN A 76 17.08 21.37 31.95
C GLN A 76 16.23 22.57 31.50
N LEU A 77 15.91 22.59 30.21
CA LEU A 77 14.95 23.54 29.62
C LEU A 77 13.51 23.31 30.09
N ASP A 78 12.71 24.38 30.10
CA ASP A 78 11.27 24.37 30.30
C ASP A 78 10.52 23.70 29.13
N PHE A 79 11.08 23.73 27.92
CA PHE A 79 10.62 22.97 26.75
C PHE A 79 11.75 22.76 25.73
N PHE A 80 11.67 21.68 24.94
CA PHE A 80 12.51 21.44 23.77
C PHE A 80 11.60 20.83 22.69
N ILE A 81 11.18 21.63 21.73
CA ILE A 81 10.21 21.23 20.70
C ILE A 81 10.95 21.06 19.38
N MET A 82 10.77 19.93 18.71
CA MET A 82 11.15 19.75 17.31
C MET A 82 9.88 19.78 16.47
N ILE A 83 9.80 20.76 15.56
CA ILE A 83 8.78 20.80 14.52
C ILE A 83 9.16 19.80 13.45
N SER A 84 8.24 18.88 13.20
CA SER A 84 8.38 17.73 12.35
C SER A 84 7.18 17.64 11.41
N SER A 85 7.17 16.66 10.51
CA SER A 85 6.12 16.46 9.52
C SER A 85 5.45 15.10 9.65
N ALA A 86 4.13 15.07 9.48
CA ALA A 86 3.35 13.86 9.30
C ALA A 86 3.84 13.01 8.12
N ALA A 87 4.61 13.57 7.18
CA ALA A 87 5.33 12.83 6.13
C ALA A 87 6.25 11.73 6.69
N ALA A 88 6.80 11.87 7.90
CA ALA A 88 7.56 10.82 8.59
C ALA A 88 6.70 9.60 8.98
N ILE A 89 5.38 9.78 9.14
CA ILE A 89 4.45 8.74 9.60
C ILE A 89 3.69 8.11 8.44
N VAL A 90 3.08 8.92 7.55
CA VAL A 90 2.32 8.39 6.40
C VAL A 90 3.18 8.17 5.15
N GLY A 91 4.34 8.81 5.07
CA GLY A 91 5.13 8.91 3.85
C GLY A 91 4.55 9.94 2.87
N SER A 92 5.43 10.63 2.15
CA SER A 92 5.07 11.58 1.09
C SER A 92 5.89 11.28 -0.17
N PRO A 93 5.31 11.33 -1.39
CA PRO A 93 6.06 11.12 -2.62
C PRO A 93 7.26 12.07 -2.71
N SER A 94 8.37 11.58 -3.25
CA SER A 94 9.62 12.35 -3.45
C SER A 94 10.29 12.94 -2.19
N GLN A 95 9.79 12.69 -0.98
CA GLN A 95 10.28 13.30 0.27
C GLN A 95 10.95 12.29 1.22
N ALA A 96 11.71 11.33 0.66
CA ALA A 96 12.34 10.25 1.43
C ALA A 96 13.44 10.75 2.39
N ASN A 97 14.25 11.71 1.95
CA ASN A 97 15.24 12.44 2.74
C ASN A 97 14.59 13.22 3.91
N TYR A 98 13.56 14.01 3.60
CA TYR A 98 12.84 14.81 4.58
C TYR A 98 12.16 13.93 5.64
N ALA A 99 11.43 12.88 5.21
CA ALA A 99 10.81 11.91 6.12
C ALA A 99 11.83 11.20 7.03
N ALA A 100 13.03 10.89 6.55
CA ALA A 100 14.10 10.30 7.35
C ALA A 100 14.65 11.28 8.41
N GLY A 101 14.90 12.54 8.05
CA GLY A 101 15.33 13.58 9.00
C GLY A 101 14.30 13.85 10.10
N ASN A 102 13.03 13.93 9.72
CA ASN A 102 11.90 14.09 10.64
C ASN A 102 11.73 12.87 11.56
N THR A 103 11.95 11.65 11.06
CA THR A 103 11.96 10.44 11.88
C THR A 103 13.10 10.44 12.92
N TYR A 104 14.27 11.00 12.57
CA TYR A 104 15.38 11.16 13.52
C TYR A 104 15.05 12.13 14.66
N GLN A 105 14.38 13.25 14.40
CA GLN A 105 13.92 14.18 15.45
C GLN A 105 13.09 13.47 16.52
N ALA A 106 12.18 12.57 16.11
CA ALA A 106 11.36 11.78 17.03
C ALA A 106 12.19 10.79 17.87
N GLY A 107 13.15 10.11 17.25
CA GLY A 107 14.12 9.27 17.97
C GLY A 107 14.96 10.07 18.97
N LEU A 108 15.35 11.30 18.62
CA LEU A 108 16.05 12.22 19.49
C LEU A 108 15.16 12.75 20.64
N ALA A 109 13.86 12.96 20.40
CA ALA A 109 12.90 13.33 21.44
C ALA A 109 12.78 12.22 22.49
N GLN A 110 12.57 10.98 22.03
CA GLN A 110 12.54 9.79 22.89
C GLN A 110 13.89 9.60 23.63
N TYR A 111 15.02 9.87 22.98
CA TYR A 111 16.34 9.84 23.63
C TYR A 111 16.47 10.91 24.72
N ARG A 112 16.13 12.18 24.47
CA ARG A 112 16.12 13.24 25.51
C ARG A 112 15.21 12.88 26.68
N ARG A 113 13.98 12.41 26.41
CA ARG A 113 13.05 11.92 27.45
C ARG A 113 13.58 10.69 28.20
N SER A 114 14.41 9.84 27.56
CA SER A 114 15.08 8.72 28.24
C SER A 114 16.08 9.18 29.31
N GLN A 115 16.72 10.34 29.12
CA GLN A 115 17.65 10.98 30.05
C GLN A 115 16.94 11.86 31.11
N GLY A 116 15.61 11.94 31.08
CA GLY A 116 14.82 12.82 31.97
C GLY A 116 14.77 14.28 31.53
N LEU A 117 15.31 14.63 30.36
CA LEU A 117 15.19 15.96 29.76
C LEU A 117 13.83 16.07 29.04
N LYS A 118 13.21 17.26 29.09
CA LYS A 118 12.04 17.53 28.24
C LYS A 118 12.42 17.45 26.76
N ALA A 119 11.53 16.85 25.96
CA ALA A 119 11.52 16.94 24.50
C ALA A 119 10.16 16.50 23.92
N THR A 120 9.67 17.20 22.90
CA THR A 120 8.44 16.92 22.15
C THR A 120 8.75 16.94 20.66
N CYS A 121 8.37 15.90 19.91
CA CYS A 121 8.38 15.92 18.45
C CYS A 121 6.96 16.14 17.92
N ILE A 122 6.71 17.26 17.25
CA ILE A 122 5.38 17.63 16.76
C ILE A 122 5.30 17.32 15.26
N TYR A 123 4.59 16.27 14.87
CA TYR A 123 4.37 15.93 13.47
C TYR A 123 3.23 16.76 12.88
N LEU A 124 3.55 17.83 12.15
CA LEU A 124 2.58 18.70 11.48
C LEU A 124 2.14 18.15 10.12
N GLY A 125 0.86 18.35 9.81
CA GLY A 125 0.31 18.34 8.46
C GLY A 125 0.74 19.58 7.67
N TRP A 126 -0.11 20.04 6.76
CA TRP A 126 0.21 21.17 5.88
C TRP A 126 -0.23 22.48 6.53
N MET A 127 0.71 23.39 6.81
CA MET A 127 0.40 24.78 7.12
C MET A 127 -0.23 25.44 5.88
N GLY A 128 -1.34 26.16 6.03
CA GLY A 128 -2.11 26.69 4.89
C GLY A 128 -1.91 28.16 4.57
N ASP A 129 -1.65 28.95 5.60
CA ASP A 129 -1.72 30.42 5.60
C ASP A 129 -0.36 31.10 5.84
N VAL A 130 0.64 30.35 6.33
CA VAL A 130 2.01 30.82 6.61
C VAL A 130 3.07 29.78 6.25
N GLY A 131 4.30 30.23 6.02
CA GLY A 131 5.47 29.37 5.79
C GLY A 131 5.55 28.82 4.36
N ILE A 132 6.46 27.86 4.16
CA ILE A 132 6.92 27.43 2.82
C ILE A 132 5.80 27.00 1.85
N VAL A 133 4.65 26.52 2.36
CA VAL A 133 3.49 26.12 1.56
C VAL A 133 2.74 27.34 1.00
N ALA A 134 2.54 28.38 1.81
CA ALA A 134 1.91 29.63 1.40
C ALA A 134 2.87 30.54 0.59
N GLU A 135 4.18 30.42 0.84
CA GLU A 135 5.21 31.31 0.29
C GLU A 135 5.86 30.78 -1.01
N THR A 136 5.65 29.51 -1.39
CA THR A 136 6.28 28.89 -2.56
C THR A 136 5.25 28.33 -3.55
N GLU A 137 5.11 28.96 -4.72
CA GLU A 137 4.09 28.64 -5.74
C GLU A 137 3.95 27.15 -6.11
N GLY A 138 5.03 26.37 -6.01
CA GLY A 138 5.01 24.93 -6.27
C GLY A 138 4.27 24.15 -5.17
N TYR A 139 4.51 24.49 -3.89
CA TYR A 139 3.80 23.90 -2.76
C TYR A 139 2.40 24.50 -2.58
N THR A 140 2.16 25.76 -2.98
CA THR A 140 0.83 26.37 -3.00
C THR A 140 -0.08 25.67 -4.02
N ARG A 141 0.37 25.49 -5.26
CA ARG A 141 -0.35 24.67 -6.26
C ARG A 141 -0.50 23.22 -5.82
N GLY A 142 0.52 22.69 -5.12
CA GLY A 142 0.45 21.40 -4.44
C GLY A 142 -0.72 21.33 -3.45
N LEU A 143 -0.89 22.34 -2.59
CA LEU A 143 -1.98 22.45 -1.61
C LEU A 143 -3.35 22.57 -2.30
N GLU A 144 -3.48 23.40 -3.33
CA GLU A 144 -4.72 23.59 -4.10
C GLU A 144 -5.18 22.32 -4.84
N ALA A 145 -4.23 21.54 -5.38
CA ALA A 145 -4.51 20.23 -5.96
C ALA A 145 -4.77 19.14 -4.89
N ALA A 146 -4.15 19.28 -3.71
CA ALA A 146 -4.21 18.39 -2.56
C ALA A 146 -5.44 18.60 -1.66
N ALA A 147 -6.64 18.39 -2.22
CA ALA A 147 -7.88 18.33 -1.43
C ALA A 147 -7.87 17.20 -0.34
N ASP A 148 -6.85 16.35 -0.35
CA ASP A 148 -6.64 15.13 0.42
C ASP A 148 -6.02 15.35 1.82
N LYS A 149 -5.88 16.59 2.32
CA LYS A 149 -5.19 16.87 3.60
C LYS A 149 -5.96 17.83 4.51
N ALA A 150 -5.68 17.76 5.82
CA ALA A 150 -6.20 18.73 6.78
C ALA A 150 -5.16 19.84 6.92
N ILE A 151 -5.61 21.05 6.58
CA ILE A 151 -4.82 22.26 6.64
C ILE A 151 -4.78 22.71 8.09
N ILE A 152 -3.58 23.03 8.58
CA ILE A 152 -3.34 23.64 9.88
C ILE A 152 -3.25 25.15 9.64
N THR A 153 -4.06 25.92 10.36
CA THR A 153 -3.98 27.38 10.36
C THR A 153 -2.90 27.89 11.31
N GLU A 154 -2.39 29.09 11.05
CA GLU A 154 -1.45 29.81 11.92
C GLU A 154 -1.97 29.87 13.37
N LYS A 155 -3.28 30.09 13.53
CA LYS A 155 -3.96 30.13 14.83
C LYS A 155 -3.92 28.79 15.57
N GLU A 156 -4.12 27.68 14.86
CA GLU A 156 -4.03 26.34 15.47
C GLU A 156 -2.59 25.99 15.84
N TYR A 157 -1.62 26.41 15.01
CA TYR A 157 -0.19 26.27 15.31
C TYR A 157 0.24 27.11 16.52
N TRP A 158 -0.23 28.36 16.67
CA TRP A 158 0.04 29.15 17.87
C TRP A 158 -0.58 28.52 19.13
N ALA A 159 -1.83 28.06 19.09
CA ALA A 159 -2.45 27.36 20.22
C ALA A 159 -1.72 26.05 20.60
N LEU A 160 -1.15 25.37 19.60
CA LEU A 160 -0.30 24.19 19.79
C LEU A 160 1.02 24.58 20.49
N LEU A 161 1.69 25.65 20.05
CA LEU A 161 2.91 26.15 20.70
C LEU A 161 2.64 26.67 22.12
N GLU A 162 1.57 27.43 22.36
CA GLU A 162 1.14 27.84 23.71
C GLU A 162 0.99 26.63 24.64
N THR A 163 0.44 25.52 24.14
CA THR A 163 0.26 24.28 24.90
C THR A 163 1.59 23.58 25.21
N TYR A 164 2.50 23.45 24.24
CA TYR A 164 3.75 22.69 24.42
C TYR A 164 4.93 23.50 24.99
N CYS A 165 4.86 24.83 24.97
CA CYS A 165 5.82 25.71 25.62
C CYS A 165 5.54 25.93 27.11
N ASP A 166 4.40 25.49 27.65
CA ASP A 166 4.06 25.64 29.07
C ASP A 166 5.07 24.85 29.96
N PRO A 167 5.83 25.51 30.86
CA PRO A 167 6.73 24.83 31.79
C PRO A 167 6.00 23.82 32.71
N ILE A 168 4.71 24.04 32.99
CA ILE A 168 3.87 23.22 33.87
C ILE A 168 3.40 21.93 33.16
N LEU A 169 3.54 21.81 31.83
CA LEU A 169 3.12 20.64 31.06
C LEU A 169 3.93 19.37 31.43
N ASP A 170 3.42 18.61 32.40
CA ASP A 170 3.87 17.25 32.72
C ASP A 170 3.19 16.25 31.76
N CYS A 171 3.86 15.94 30.64
CA CYS A 171 3.38 15.00 29.63
C CYS A 171 3.07 13.61 30.19
N ALA A 172 3.70 13.19 31.29
CA ALA A 172 3.39 11.90 31.92
C ALA A 172 1.99 11.91 32.58
N ARG A 173 1.59 13.05 33.15
CA ARG A 173 0.27 13.24 33.79
C ARG A 173 -0.82 13.67 32.82
N SER A 174 -0.51 14.52 31.84
CA SER A 174 -1.49 15.06 30.89
C SER A 174 -2.19 13.97 30.06
N ALA A 175 -3.37 14.28 29.53
CA ALA A 175 -4.03 13.46 28.51
C ALA A 175 -3.40 13.64 27.12
N ILE A 176 -2.56 14.67 26.96
CA ILE A 176 -1.88 15.05 25.72
C ILE A 176 -0.73 14.06 25.39
N PRO A 177 -0.57 13.59 24.14
CA PRO A 177 0.54 12.73 23.72
C PRO A 177 1.92 13.37 23.90
N GLU A 178 2.97 12.56 24.06
CA GLU A 178 4.36 13.07 24.15
C GLU A 178 4.91 13.59 22.81
N ASP A 179 4.47 12.99 21.69
CA ASP A 179 4.82 13.37 20.32
C ASP A 179 3.51 13.38 19.49
N PRO A 180 2.83 14.55 19.31
CA PRO A 180 1.53 14.61 18.64
C PRO A 180 1.65 14.51 17.11
N ILE A 181 0.59 14.01 16.47
CA ILE A 181 0.39 14.12 15.02
C ILE A 181 -0.84 14.98 14.76
N ILE A 182 -0.65 16.10 14.06
CA ILE A 182 -1.68 17.11 13.76
C ILE A 182 -1.92 17.13 12.24
N GLY A 183 -3.14 17.40 11.79
CA GLY A 183 -3.44 17.54 10.36
C GLY A 183 -3.57 16.23 9.54
N LEU A 184 -3.72 15.07 10.21
CA LEU A 184 -4.14 13.84 9.54
C LEU A 184 -5.67 13.79 9.32
N ILE A 185 -6.09 13.17 8.21
CA ILE A 185 -7.49 12.95 7.84
C ILE A 185 -7.84 11.46 7.93
N THR A 186 -9.06 11.16 8.38
CA THR A 186 -9.60 9.79 8.44
C THR A 186 -10.22 9.35 7.09
N PRO A 187 -10.21 8.04 6.76
CA PRO A 187 -10.88 7.50 5.57
C PRO A 187 -12.36 7.87 5.40
N SER A 188 -13.05 8.21 6.48
CA SER A 188 -14.43 8.69 6.47
C SER A 188 -14.52 10.17 6.05
N GLN A 189 -13.66 11.04 6.59
CA GLN A 189 -13.54 12.45 6.19
C GLN A 189 -13.09 12.61 4.72
N PHE A 190 -12.18 11.74 4.24
CA PHE A 190 -11.82 11.64 2.82
C PHE A 190 -13.07 11.44 1.93
N ARG A 191 -13.86 10.39 2.24
CA ARG A 191 -15.08 10.07 1.48
C ARG A 191 -16.15 11.14 1.60
N ALA A 192 -16.26 11.81 2.76
CA ALA A 192 -17.17 12.94 2.96
C ALA A 192 -16.85 14.13 2.03
N ARG A 193 -15.55 14.37 1.74
CA ARG A 193 -15.10 15.34 0.72
C ARG A 193 -15.27 14.85 -0.73
N GLY A 194 -15.77 13.63 -0.94
CA GLY A 194 -15.88 13.00 -2.27
C GLY A 194 -14.56 12.45 -2.82
N ILE A 195 -13.55 12.26 -1.96
CA ILE A 195 -12.19 11.86 -2.33
C ILE A 195 -11.97 10.40 -1.93
N GLU A 196 -11.40 9.58 -2.83
CA GLU A 196 -10.98 8.22 -2.47
C GLU A 196 -9.74 8.29 -1.57
N PRO A 197 -9.73 7.67 -0.38
CA PRO A 197 -8.60 7.73 0.55
C PRO A 197 -7.26 7.33 -0.09
N PRO A 198 -6.15 8.01 0.25
CA PRO A 198 -4.81 7.61 -0.18
C PRO A 198 -4.43 6.21 0.34
N ALA A 199 -3.63 5.48 -0.44
CA ALA A 199 -3.23 4.10 -0.12
C ALA A 199 -2.44 3.94 1.19
N TRP A 200 -1.91 5.02 1.78
CA TRP A 200 -1.33 4.94 3.14
C TRP A 200 -2.40 4.60 4.19
N THR A 201 -3.66 5.00 3.98
CA THR A 201 -4.77 4.74 4.92
C THR A 201 -5.16 3.26 5.00
N GLU A 202 -4.81 2.45 4.01
CA GLU A 202 -5.07 1.01 3.96
C GLU A 202 -4.00 0.19 4.73
N ARG A 203 -2.89 0.81 5.15
CA ARG A 203 -1.84 0.12 5.90
C ARG A 203 -2.33 -0.24 7.31
N PRO A 204 -2.02 -1.43 7.86
CA PRO A 204 -2.51 -1.87 9.18
C PRO A 204 -2.26 -0.88 10.33
N LEU A 205 -1.15 -0.12 10.28
CA LEU A 205 -0.82 0.94 11.24
C LEU A 205 -1.94 1.98 11.44
N PHE A 206 -2.76 2.24 10.40
CA PHE A 206 -3.85 3.21 10.41
C PHE A 206 -5.24 2.58 10.48
N ALA A 207 -5.35 1.27 10.73
CA ALA A 207 -6.62 0.55 10.82
C ALA A 207 -7.60 1.20 11.82
N ASN A 208 -7.08 1.76 12.92
CA ASN A 208 -7.88 2.51 13.89
C ASN A 208 -8.51 3.79 13.29
N LEU A 209 -7.78 4.54 12.44
CA LEU A 209 -8.33 5.72 11.76
C LEU A 209 -9.45 5.34 10.79
N ALA A 210 -9.39 4.16 10.17
CA ALA A 210 -10.43 3.64 9.30
C ALA A 210 -11.74 3.28 10.04
N GLN A 211 -11.70 3.07 11.36
CA GLN A 211 -12.89 2.86 12.20
C GLN A 211 -13.51 4.17 12.71
N ILE A 212 -12.82 5.32 12.59
CA ILE A 212 -13.36 6.61 13.01
C ILE A 212 -14.39 7.07 11.97
N GLY A 213 -15.66 7.11 12.37
CA GLY A 213 -16.75 7.66 11.56
C GLY A 213 -16.53 9.15 11.22
N ALA A 214 -17.18 9.64 10.17
CA ALA A 214 -17.17 11.08 9.90
C ALA A 214 -17.98 11.79 10.99
N PRO A 215 -17.46 12.87 11.61
CA PRO A 215 -18.26 13.71 12.51
C PRO A 215 -19.50 14.25 11.78
N GLU A 216 -20.62 14.40 12.49
CA GLU A 216 -21.85 14.97 11.89
C GLU A 216 -21.61 16.42 11.41
N ASP A 217 -20.80 17.19 12.15
CA ASP A 217 -20.36 18.55 11.79
C ASP A 217 -19.31 18.59 10.66
N ALA A 218 -18.78 17.46 10.19
CA ALA A 218 -17.78 17.43 9.12
C ALA A 218 -18.36 17.74 7.73
N VAL A 219 -19.66 18.02 7.63
CA VAL A 219 -20.29 18.67 6.47
C VAL A 219 -19.94 20.17 6.47
N LEU A 220 -18.62 20.47 6.42
CA LEU A 220 -18.14 21.82 6.18
C LEU A 220 -18.65 22.31 4.83
N GLN A 221 -18.98 23.60 4.78
CA GLN A 221 -19.85 24.18 3.77
C GLN A 221 -19.43 23.83 2.34
N VAL A 222 -20.32 23.13 1.63
CA VAL A 222 -20.22 22.98 0.18
C VAL A 222 -20.44 24.35 -0.43
N THR A 223 -19.35 25.01 -0.83
CA THR A 223 -19.44 26.14 -1.76
C THR A 223 -19.98 25.61 -3.08
N GLU A 224 -21.06 26.23 -3.58
CA GLU A 224 -21.74 25.82 -4.80
C GLU A 224 -20.86 26.13 -6.03
N GLY A 225 -19.91 25.24 -6.31
CA GLY A 225 -18.92 25.39 -7.37
C GLY A 225 -17.94 24.21 -7.51
N GLY A 226 -17.75 23.38 -6.47
CA GLY A 226 -16.88 22.19 -6.54
C GLY A 226 -17.38 21.10 -7.51
N PRO A 227 -16.65 20.74 -8.59
CA PRO A 227 -17.18 19.91 -9.67
C PRO A 227 -17.07 18.40 -9.41
N LYS A 228 -18.22 17.70 -9.37
CA LYS A 228 -18.37 16.24 -9.14
C LYS A 228 -17.90 15.32 -10.29
N VAL A 229 -16.84 15.70 -11.02
CA VAL A 229 -16.63 15.27 -12.42
C VAL A 229 -15.74 14.03 -12.60
N GLU A 230 -14.63 13.86 -11.85
CA GLU A 230 -13.70 12.72 -12.06
C GLU A 230 -14.37 11.34 -11.91
N THR A 231 -15.18 11.12 -10.87
CA THR A 231 -15.90 9.86 -10.65
C THR A 231 -16.98 9.62 -11.71
N SER A 232 -17.54 10.69 -12.30
CA SER A 232 -18.51 10.60 -13.40
C SER A 232 -17.83 10.14 -14.69
N LEU A 233 -16.67 10.70 -15.03
CA LEU A 233 -15.92 10.42 -16.26
C LEU A 233 -15.46 8.96 -16.36
N ALA A 234 -14.94 8.39 -15.27
CA ALA A 234 -14.55 6.98 -15.26
C ALA A 234 -15.75 6.04 -15.50
N VAL A 235 -16.92 6.40 -14.95
CA VAL A 235 -18.19 5.68 -15.15
C VAL A 235 -18.78 5.92 -16.53
N ALA A 236 -18.59 7.10 -17.13
CA ALA A 236 -19.00 7.42 -18.50
C ALA A 236 -18.16 6.63 -19.52
N PHE A 237 -16.84 6.62 -19.37
CA PHE A 237 -15.94 5.81 -20.20
C PHE A 237 -16.29 4.32 -20.10
N ALA A 238 -16.55 3.80 -18.90
CA ALA A 238 -16.98 2.41 -18.68
C ALA A 238 -18.40 2.09 -19.18
N LYS A 239 -19.16 3.08 -19.65
CA LYS A 239 -20.51 2.94 -20.23
C LYS A 239 -20.58 3.30 -21.72
N ALA A 240 -19.47 3.69 -22.35
CA ALA A 240 -19.43 4.02 -23.76
C ALA A 240 -19.89 2.83 -24.62
N GLY A 241 -20.91 3.06 -25.47
CA GLY A 241 -21.46 2.06 -26.37
C GLY A 241 -20.67 1.92 -27.67
N SER A 242 -19.81 2.90 -28.00
CA SER A 242 -18.99 2.90 -29.19
C SER A 242 -17.53 3.31 -28.96
N ALA A 243 -16.69 2.96 -29.92
CA ALA A 243 -15.28 3.31 -29.97
C ALA A 243 -15.04 4.83 -29.92
N ASP A 244 -15.91 5.63 -30.55
CA ASP A 244 -15.72 7.08 -30.63
C ASP A 244 -16.30 7.82 -29.41
N GLU A 245 -17.33 7.28 -28.75
CA GLU A 245 -17.75 7.73 -27.42
C GLU A 245 -16.65 7.55 -26.37
N ALA A 246 -15.97 6.39 -26.37
CA ALA A 246 -14.89 6.13 -25.42
C ALA A 246 -13.67 7.05 -25.65
N LYS A 247 -13.34 7.40 -26.91
CA LYS A 247 -12.35 8.44 -27.22
C LYS A 247 -12.79 9.80 -26.69
N ALA A 248 -14.04 10.20 -26.95
CA ALA A 248 -14.57 11.49 -26.52
C ALA A 248 -14.50 11.63 -24.98
N ALA A 249 -14.95 10.60 -24.24
CA ALA A 249 -14.89 10.58 -22.78
C ALA A 249 -13.45 10.60 -22.22
N ALA A 250 -12.49 9.97 -22.90
CA ALA A 250 -11.08 10.03 -22.52
C ALA A 250 -10.46 11.42 -22.78
N ILE A 251 -10.79 12.07 -23.91
CA ILE A 251 -10.34 13.43 -24.23
C ILE A 251 -10.96 14.45 -23.27
N GLU A 252 -12.28 14.39 -23.06
CA GLU A 252 -13.00 15.26 -22.10
C GLU A 252 -12.45 15.10 -20.69
N GLY A 253 -12.23 13.87 -20.23
CA GLY A 253 -11.67 13.61 -18.92
C GLY A 253 -10.22 14.06 -18.77
N LEU A 254 -9.42 13.94 -19.84
CA LEU A 254 -8.06 14.47 -19.87
C LEU A 254 -8.07 16.00 -19.80
N MET A 255 -8.92 16.67 -20.59
CA MET A 255 -9.10 18.13 -20.54
C MET A 255 -9.58 18.61 -19.16
N SER A 256 -10.51 17.89 -18.53
CA SER A 256 -10.99 18.20 -17.17
C SER A 256 -9.88 18.05 -16.10
N ARG A 257 -9.06 16.99 -16.19
CA ARG A 257 -7.90 16.81 -15.30
C ARG A 257 -6.84 17.88 -15.53
N LEU A 258 -6.53 18.20 -16.78
CA LEU A 258 -5.55 19.23 -17.14
C LEU A 258 -5.99 20.61 -16.65
N SER A 259 -7.26 20.97 -16.87
CA SER A 259 -7.82 22.25 -16.41
C SER A 259 -7.61 22.49 -14.91
N ARG A 260 -7.74 21.43 -14.09
CA ARG A 260 -7.43 21.45 -12.66
C ARG A 260 -5.94 21.39 -12.33
N ALA A 261 -5.12 20.77 -13.17
CA ALA A 261 -3.69 20.56 -12.93
C ALA A 261 -2.82 21.76 -13.37
N VAL A 262 -3.33 22.63 -14.25
CA VAL A 262 -2.64 23.83 -14.76
C VAL A 262 -3.42 25.13 -14.56
N SER A 263 -4.56 25.06 -13.85
CA SER A 263 -5.46 26.20 -13.52
C SER A 263 -5.94 27.01 -14.74
N VAL A 264 -6.11 26.35 -15.89
CA VAL A 264 -6.63 26.93 -17.14
C VAL A 264 -8.06 26.45 -17.37
N PRO A 265 -9.05 27.30 -17.74
CA PRO A 265 -10.41 26.86 -18.02
C PRO A 265 -10.49 25.77 -19.10
N THR A 266 -11.43 24.83 -19.00
CA THR A 266 -11.61 23.77 -20.02
C THR A 266 -11.95 24.29 -21.41
N SER A 267 -12.45 25.54 -21.52
CA SER A 267 -12.68 26.24 -22.78
C SER A 267 -11.40 26.66 -23.52
N ASP A 268 -10.30 26.81 -22.78
CA ASP A 268 -9.06 27.45 -23.24
C ASP A 268 -7.98 26.40 -23.58
N ILE A 269 -8.29 25.13 -23.29
CA ILE A 269 -7.51 23.96 -23.69
C ILE A 269 -7.96 23.55 -25.11
N ASP A 270 -7.08 23.78 -26.09
CA ASP A 270 -7.25 23.35 -27.47
C ASP A 270 -6.84 21.87 -27.57
N PRO A 271 -7.75 20.92 -27.85
CA PRO A 271 -7.42 19.51 -27.88
C PRO A 271 -6.39 19.14 -28.96
N LYS A 272 -6.11 20.04 -29.92
CA LYS A 272 -5.10 19.83 -30.98
C LYS A 272 -3.69 20.26 -30.56
N ARG A 273 -3.51 20.86 -29.38
CA ARG A 273 -2.20 21.29 -28.88
C ARG A 273 -1.57 20.26 -27.94
N PRO A 274 -0.22 20.20 -27.87
CA PRO A 274 0.48 19.30 -26.97
C PRO A 274 0.56 19.84 -25.53
N LEU A 275 0.71 18.92 -24.58
CA LEU A 275 0.60 19.19 -23.14
C LEU A 275 1.58 20.26 -22.62
N HIS A 276 2.83 20.26 -23.10
CA HIS A 276 3.85 21.20 -22.64
C HIS A 276 3.51 22.68 -22.94
N VAL A 277 2.60 22.98 -23.88
CA VAL A 277 2.10 24.34 -24.15
C VAL A 277 1.29 24.90 -22.98
N TYR A 278 0.74 24.01 -22.14
CA TYR A 278 -0.04 24.34 -20.94
C TYR A 278 0.80 24.32 -19.65
N GLY A 279 2.14 24.27 -19.75
CA GLY A 279 3.02 24.21 -18.58
C GLY A 279 3.11 22.83 -17.93
N VAL A 280 2.68 21.76 -18.61
CA VAL A 280 2.84 20.38 -18.14
C VAL A 280 4.33 19.99 -18.17
N ASP A 281 4.94 19.97 -16.99
CA ASP A 281 6.35 19.61 -16.79
C ASP A 281 6.56 18.09 -16.57
N SER A 282 7.78 17.70 -16.19
CA SER A 282 8.14 16.30 -15.96
C SER A 282 7.57 15.70 -14.67
N LEU A 283 7.20 16.53 -13.67
CA LEU A 283 6.55 16.07 -12.44
C LEU A 283 5.06 15.84 -12.70
N LEU A 284 4.39 16.82 -13.30
CA LEU A 284 2.96 16.73 -13.66
C LEU A 284 2.71 15.58 -14.66
N ALA A 285 3.65 15.31 -15.56
CA ALA A 285 3.57 14.16 -16.47
C ALA A 285 3.65 12.80 -15.75
N VAL A 286 4.39 12.70 -14.63
CA VAL A 286 4.43 11.49 -13.79
C VAL A 286 3.13 11.32 -13.01
N GLU A 287 2.55 12.41 -12.49
CA GLU A 287 1.21 12.36 -11.89
C GLU A 287 0.14 11.90 -12.88
N LEU A 288 0.15 12.48 -14.09
CA LEU A 288 -0.75 12.08 -15.17
C LEU A 288 -0.57 10.60 -15.53
N ARG A 289 0.66 10.10 -15.68
CA ARG A 289 0.91 8.65 -15.90
C ARG A 289 0.32 7.78 -14.80
N ASN A 290 0.56 8.13 -13.54
CA ASN A 290 0.05 7.38 -12.39
C ASN A 290 -1.49 7.42 -12.33
N TRP A 291 -2.10 8.56 -12.68
CA TRP A 291 -3.54 8.72 -12.79
C TRP A 291 -4.14 7.90 -13.94
N PHE A 292 -3.49 7.87 -15.13
CA PHE A 292 -3.90 7.04 -16.26
C PHE A 292 -3.88 5.54 -15.92
N ALA A 293 -2.82 5.07 -15.25
CA ALA A 293 -2.72 3.69 -14.79
C ALA A 293 -3.74 3.36 -13.67
N LYS A 294 -4.02 4.31 -12.76
CA LYS A 294 -4.99 4.12 -11.67
C LYS A 294 -6.44 4.13 -12.17
N VAL A 295 -6.84 5.11 -12.98
CA VAL A 295 -8.23 5.34 -13.40
C VAL A 295 -8.57 4.57 -14.67
N TRP A 296 -7.81 4.76 -15.75
CA TRP A 296 -8.10 4.20 -17.08
C TRP A 296 -7.34 2.91 -17.40
N LYS A 297 -6.51 2.39 -16.49
CA LYS A 297 -5.72 1.16 -16.65
C LYS A 297 -4.80 1.13 -17.88
N ALA A 298 -4.49 2.31 -18.43
CA ALA A 298 -3.66 2.47 -19.62
C ALA A 298 -2.24 2.93 -19.21
N ASP A 299 -1.21 2.19 -19.59
CA ASP A 299 0.18 2.63 -19.39
C ASP A 299 0.63 3.51 -20.56
N ILE A 300 0.86 4.79 -20.28
CA ILE A 300 1.38 5.79 -21.19
C ILE A 300 2.80 6.14 -20.73
N GLY A 301 3.80 6.09 -21.62
CA GLY A 301 5.16 6.46 -21.24
C GLY A 301 5.25 7.96 -20.95
N VAL A 302 6.09 8.38 -20.00
CA VAL A 302 6.24 9.81 -19.67
C VAL A 302 6.61 10.65 -20.91
N PHE A 303 7.41 10.09 -21.82
CA PHE A 303 7.72 10.68 -23.14
C PHE A 303 6.52 10.89 -24.08
N ASP A 304 5.47 10.06 -23.99
CA ASP A 304 4.23 10.29 -24.76
C ASP A 304 3.45 11.50 -24.19
N ILE A 305 3.67 11.84 -22.91
CA ILE A 305 2.99 12.91 -22.17
C ILE A 305 3.75 14.24 -22.32
N THR A 306 5.08 14.23 -22.14
CA THR A 306 5.92 15.44 -22.29
C THR A 306 6.25 15.78 -23.76
N GLY A 307 6.01 14.86 -24.69
CA GLY A 307 6.32 15.02 -26.11
C GLY A 307 5.40 16.01 -26.87
N GLN A 308 5.45 15.94 -28.21
CA GLN A 308 4.65 16.79 -29.10
C GLN A 308 3.28 16.18 -29.49
N ARG A 309 2.80 15.15 -28.80
CA ARG A 309 1.46 14.59 -29.01
C ARG A 309 0.39 15.57 -28.53
N SER A 310 -0.69 15.75 -29.28
CA SER A 310 -1.80 16.58 -28.84
C SER A 310 -2.60 15.95 -27.68
N VAL A 311 -3.35 16.76 -26.94
CA VAL A 311 -4.32 16.28 -25.93
C VAL A 311 -5.29 15.25 -26.55
N ALA A 312 -5.72 15.45 -27.79
CA ALA A 312 -6.53 14.48 -28.52
C ALA A 312 -5.80 13.16 -28.81
N ASP A 313 -4.52 13.21 -29.22
CA ASP A 313 -3.72 12.00 -29.46
C ASP A 313 -3.52 11.18 -28.18
N LEU A 314 -3.26 11.86 -27.06
CA LEU A 314 -3.17 11.23 -25.74
C LEU A 314 -4.51 10.62 -25.30
N GLY A 315 -5.63 11.32 -25.44
CA GLY A 315 -6.97 10.77 -25.18
C GLY A 315 -7.30 9.57 -26.07
N ASN A 316 -6.90 9.59 -27.34
CA ASN A 316 -7.01 8.44 -28.25
C ASN A 316 -6.14 7.25 -27.79
N MET A 317 -4.90 7.48 -27.38
CA MET A 317 -4.01 6.42 -26.87
C MET A 317 -4.52 5.82 -25.56
N LEU A 318 -5.09 6.64 -24.67
CA LEU A 318 -5.73 6.20 -23.43
C LEU A 318 -6.94 5.32 -23.68
N ALA A 319 -7.78 5.69 -24.64
CA ALA A 319 -8.90 4.86 -25.07
C ALA A 319 -8.41 3.52 -25.69
N GLN A 320 -7.44 3.56 -26.61
CA GLN A 320 -6.90 2.37 -27.28
C GLN A 320 -6.19 1.38 -26.34
N LYS A 321 -5.46 1.88 -25.32
CA LYS A 321 -4.73 1.05 -24.35
C LYS A 321 -5.59 0.55 -23.19
N ASN A 322 -6.87 0.94 -23.10
CA ASN A 322 -7.79 0.39 -22.12
C ASN A 322 -8.36 -0.96 -22.62
N SER A 323 -8.27 -2.00 -21.78
CA SER A 323 -8.71 -3.37 -22.10
C SER A 323 -10.21 -3.53 -22.43
N VAL A 324 -11.07 -2.56 -22.10
CA VAL A 324 -12.49 -2.55 -22.50
C VAL A 324 -12.64 -2.26 -24.00
N TYR A 325 -11.79 -1.40 -24.57
CA TYR A 325 -11.87 -0.94 -25.96
C TYR A 325 -11.58 -2.06 -26.97
N VAL A 326 -10.67 -2.97 -26.61
CA VAL A 326 -10.32 -4.16 -27.42
C VAL A 326 -11.55 -5.08 -27.61
N ASN A 327 -12.34 -5.27 -26.54
CA ASN A 327 -13.55 -6.10 -26.59
C ASN A 327 -14.70 -5.45 -27.40
N LEU A 328 -14.79 -4.11 -27.40
CA LEU A 328 -15.76 -3.38 -28.23
C LEU A 328 -15.46 -3.57 -29.73
N LEU A 329 -14.19 -3.52 -30.13
CA LEU A 329 -13.78 -3.74 -31.53
C LEU A 329 -14.04 -5.19 -32.00
N SER A 330 -13.82 -6.20 -31.15
CA SER A 330 -14.13 -7.60 -31.51
C SER A 330 -15.64 -7.87 -31.66
N SER A 331 -16.50 -7.02 -31.11
CA SER A 331 -17.96 -7.21 -31.11
C SER A 331 -18.62 -6.87 -32.45
N SER A 332 -17.93 -6.15 -33.35
CA SER A 332 -18.53 -5.52 -34.54
C SER A 332 -19.00 -6.47 -35.66
N ASN A 333 -18.69 -7.78 -35.60
CA ASN A 333 -18.86 -8.70 -36.74
C ASN A 333 -19.81 -9.89 -36.51
N ILE A 334 -20.46 -10.03 -35.35
CA ILE A 334 -21.37 -11.16 -35.07
C ILE A 334 -22.83 -10.79 -35.36
N ARG A 335 -23.36 -11.23 -36.50
CA ARG A 335 -24.80 -11.10 -36.83
C ARG A 335 -25.66 -11.97 -35.92
N VAL A 336 -26.33 -11.35 -34.95
CA VAL A 336 -27.35 -12.00 -34.11
C VAL A 336 -28.55 -12.43 -34.96
N ARG A 337 -28.75 -13.74 -35.14
CA ARG A 337 -30.08 -14.30 -35.47
C ARG A 337 -30.83 -14.60 -34.17
N LYS A 338 -31.84 -13.81 -33.86
CA LYS A 338 -32.78 -14.09 -32.77
C LYS A 338 -33.63 -15.32 -33.09
N SER A 339 -33.77 -16.22 -32.14
CA SER A 339 -34.96 -17.04 -31.92
C SER A 339 -34.98 -17.39 -30.44
N CYS A 340 -36.08 -17.06 -29.76
CA CYS A 340 -36.22 -17.25 -28.32
C CYS A 340 -37.34 -18.25 -28.06
N VAL A 341 -37.07 -19.24 -27.20
CA VAL A 341 -38.08 -20.04 -26.51
C VAL A 341 -37.62 -20.11 -25.07
N LEU A 342 -38.46 -19.66 -24.13
CA LEU A 342 -38.29 -20.00 -22.72
C LEU A 342 -38.82 -21.41 -22.51
N GLU A 343 -38.17 -22.18 -21.64
CA GLU A 343 -38.88 -23.19 -20.88
C GLU A 343 -38.39 -23.18 -19.42
N VAL A 344 -39.35 -23.21 -18.48
CA VAL A 344 -39.10 -23.15 -17.04
C VAL A 344 -39.68 -24.41 -16.43
N ALA A 345 -38.82 -25.23 -15.82
CA ALA A 345 -39.25 -26.43 -15.10
C ALA A 345 -38.49 -26.54 -13.77
N ALA A 346 -39.20 -26.23 -12.69
CA ALA A 346 -38.78 -26.62 -11.34
C ALA A 346 -39.21 -28.06 -11.04
N SER A 347 -38.60 -28.68 -10.03
CA SER A 347 -38.79 -30.08 -9.66
C SER A 347 -40.21 -30.46 -9.24
N SER A 348 -40.72 -31.62 -9.69
CA SER A 348 -41.23 -32.71 -8.82
C SER A 348 -41.80 -33.91 -9.61
N GLY A 349 -41.88 -35.08 -8.97
CA GLY A 349 -43.01 -36.00 -9.18
C GLY A 349 -42.86 -37.20 -10.15
N TYR A 350 -42.34 -38.32 -9.63
CA TYR A 350 -42.82 -39.71 -9.84
C TYR A 350 -43.00 -40.36 -11.24
N ASN A 351 -42.32 -41.52 -11.36
CA ASN A 351 -42.78 -42.82 -11.93
C ASN A 351 -42.87 -43.10 -13.45
N HIS A 352 -42.32 -44.28 -13.81
CA HIS A 352 -42.81 -45.28 -14.79
C HIS A 352 -43.01 -44.85 -16.27
N LEU A 353 -42.38 -45.43 -17.31
CA LEU A 353 -41.96 -46.82 -17.56
C LEU A 353 -40.91 -46.95 -18.70
N LEU A 354 -40.18 -48.08 -18.70
CA LEU A 354 -39.66 -48.87 -19.84
C LEU A 354 -38.78 -48.26 -20.97
N SER A 355 -37.68 -48.98 -21.23
CA SER A 355 -36.86 -49.05 -22.47
C SER A 355 -37.55 -49.92 -23.56
N PRO A 356 -36.98 -50.25 -24.77
CA PRO A 356 -35.59 -50.09 -25.24
C PRO A 356 -35.31 -49.76 -26.74
N TRP A 357 -34.03 -49.47 -27.02
CA TRP A 357 -33.18 -49.89 -28.18
C TRP A 357 -33.78 -50.13 -29.60
N ALA A 358 -33.30 -49.35 -30.59
CA ALA A 358 -33.01 -49.75 -32.00
C ALA A 358 -32.46 -48.55 -32.82
N GLN A 359 -31.76 -48.63 -33.97
CA GLN A 359 -30.80 -49.59 -34.59
C GLN A 359 -30.25 -48.94 -35.91
N PHE A 360 -28.93 -49.01 -36.20
CA PHE A 360 -28.29 -48.98 -37.56
C PHE A 360 -28.58 -47.74 -38.50
N SER A 361 -27.96 -47.44 -39.65
CA SER A 361 -26.63 -47.63 -40.32
C SER A 361 -26.66 -46.77 -41.65
N MET A 362 -25.77 -46.71 -42.67
CA MET A 362 -24.45 -47.28 -43.08
C MET A 362 -23.94 -46.53 -44.36
N VAL A 363 -22.62 -46.51 -44.68
CA VAL A 363 -22.01 -46.41 -46.07
C VAL A 363 -22.29 -45.13 -46.93
N GLU A 364 -21.48 -44.57 -47.85
CA GLU A 364 -20.03 -44.54 -48.22
C GLU A 364 -19.76 -43.20 -48.98
N ALA A 365 -18.61 -42.51 -48.88
CA ALA A 365 -17.25 -42.68 -49.44
C ALA A 365 -16.95 -42.12 -50.86
N ARG A 366 -16.10 -41.05 -50.89
CA ARG A 366 -15.06 -40.70 -51.89
C ARG A 366 -15.49 -40.21 -53.31
N PRO A 367 -14.58 -39.58 -54.11
CA PRO A 367 -13.47 -38.67 -53.77
C PRO A 367 -13.28 -37.44 -54.73
N ASN A 368 -12.25 -36.62 -54.46
CA ASN A 368 -11.47 -35.77 -55.39
C ASN A 368 -12.11 -34.54 -56.09
N LEU A 369 -11.63 -33.35 -55.70
CA LEU A 369 -11.09 -32.35 -56.64
C LEU A 369 -10.00 -31.52 -55.96
N MET A 370 -8.87 -31.25 -56.65
CA MET A 370 -7.84 -30.30 -56.20
C MET A 370 -7.96 -28.97 -56.95
N VAL A 371 -7.76 -27.85 -56.24
CA VAL A 371 -7.18 -26.61 -56.79
C VAL A 371 -6.19 -26.10 -55.74
N ALA A 372 -4.96 -25.75 -56.16
CA ALA A 372 -3.90 -25.31 -55.25
C ALA A 372 -3.98 -23.80 -54.95
N GLY A 373 -3.64 -23.39 -53.72
CA GLY A 373 -3.93 -22.03 -53.23
C GLY A 373 -2.98 -21.43 -52.18
N ALA A 374 -1.76 -21.96 -52.01
CA ALA A 374 -0.60 -21.36 -51.33
C ALA A 374 -0.67 -20.92 -49.83
N VAL A 375 0.53 -20.86 -49.22
CA VAL A 375 0.88 -20.26 -47.91
C VAL A 375 0.50 -21.06 -46.64
N ASN A 376 1.50 -21.83 -46.17
CA ASN A 376 1.89 -22.09 -44.77
C ASN A 376 0.83 -21.93 -43.66
N ASP A 377 0.23 -23.06 -43.24
CA ASP A 377 -0.16 -23.27 -41.84
C ASP A 377 0.87 -24.17 -41.15
N PHE A 378 1.24 -23.82 -39.92
CA PHE A 378 2.09 -24.57 -39.01
C PHE A 378 1.34 -24.63 -37.67
N THR A 379 1.39 -25.77 -36.96
CA THR A 379 0.74 -26.06 -35.66
C THR A 379 -0.79 -26.05 -35.65
N ASP A 380 -1.52 -26.71 -34.74
CA ASP A 380 -1.42 -28.04 -34.09
C ASP A 380 -2.86 -28.31 -33.59
N LEU A 381 -3.51 -29.47 -33.70
CA LEU A 381 -3.08 -30.84 -33.44
C LEU A 381 -2.39 -31.03 -32.07
N HIS A 382 -3.06 -30.66 -30.98
CA HIS A 382 -3.24 -31.54 -29.80
C HIS A 382 -4.24 -30.96 -28.77
N ALA A 383 -5.47 -31.46 -28.76
CA ALA A 383 -6.51 -31.07 -27.80
C ALA A 383 -6.67 -32.11 -26.66
N SER A 384 -5.59 -32.41 -25.91
CA SER A 384 -5.68 -33.26 -24.71
C SER A 384 -4.39 -33.28 -23.85
N GLU A 385 -3.96 -32.15 -23.30
CA GLU A 385 -3.01 -32.14 -22.16
C GLU A 385 -3.62 -31.34 -21.00
N GLN A 386 -3.65 -31.95 -19.81
CA GLN A 386 -4.26 -31.38 -18.61
C GLN A 386 -3.16 -30.87 -17.68
N TYR A 387 -3.29 -29.62 -17.23
CA TYR A 387 -2.38 -28.97 -16.29
C TYR A 387 -2.95 -28.95 -14.86
N PHE A 388 -2.09 -29.06 -13.86
CA PHE A 388 -2.40 -28.84 -12.43
C PHE A 388 -2.93 -27.43 -12.18
N PHE A 389 -2.44 -26.50 -12.98
CA PHE A 389 -2.88 -25.12 -13.04
C PHE A 389 -3.91 -24.95 -14.17
N GLN A 390 -5.19 -25.22 -13.88
CA GLN A 390 -6.28 -24.76 -14.77
C GLN A 390 -6.18 -23.23 -14.90
N PRO A 391 -6.11 -22.65 -16.13
CA PRO A 391 -5.79 -21.23 -16.31
C PRO A 391 -6.75 -20.29 -15.57
N LEU A 392 -6.20 -19.40 -14.74
CA LEU A 392 -6.99 -18.36 -14.09
C LEU A 392 -7.41 -17.30 -15.13
N ASN A 393 -8.71 -17.11 -15.30
CA ASN A 393 -9.24 -16.07 -16.20
C ASN A 393 -8.75 -14.67 -15.74
N PRO A 394 -8.20 -13.80 -16.63
CA PRO A 394 -7.48 -12.56 -16.29
C PRO A 394 -8.21 -11.47 -15.46
N SER A 395 -9.44 -11.72 -15.00
CA SER A 395 -10.11 -10.92 -13.97
C SER A 395 -9.28 -10.77 -12.67
N ARG A 396 -8.99 -9.54 -12.25
CA ARG A 396 -8.18 -9.16 -11.05
C ARG A 396 -8.82 -9.50 -9.69
N SER A 397 -9.52 -10.61 -9.59
CA SER A 397 -10.10 -11.13 -8.34
C SER A 397 -10.21 -12.64 -8.27
N LYS A 398 -9.92 -13.38 -9.35
CA LYS A 398 -9.84 -14.84 -9.29
C LYS A 398 -8.49 -15.28 -8.76
N ILE A 399 -8.54 -16.24 -7.84
CA ILE A 399 -7.40 -16.93 -7.24
C ILE A 399 -7.66 -18.44 -7.29
N ARG A 400 -6.61 -19.24 -7.20
CA ARG A 400 -6.72 -20.68 -6.94
C ARG A 400 -6.63 -20.91 -5.42
N THR A 401 -7.45 -21.82 -4.90
CA THR A 401 -7.34 -22.40 -3.55
C THR A 401 -7.15 -23.91 -3.68
N ILE A 402 -6.67 -24.56 -2.63
CA ILE A 402 -6.56 -26.02 -2.55
C ILE A 402 -7.30 -26.54 -1.33
N GLN A 403 -8.21 -27.50 -1.53
CA GLN A 403 -8.85 -28.22 -0.44
C GLN A 403 -8.02 -29.45 -0.08
N ILE A 404 -7.67 -29.62 1.21
CA ILE A 404 -6.86 -30.74 1.71
C ILE A 404 -7.51 -31.32 2.97
N ASP A 405 -7.52 -32.65 3.11
CA ASP A 405 -7.81 -33.29 4.40
C ASP A 405 -6.58 -33.15 5.32
N VAL A 406 -6.73 -32.36 6.39
CA VAL A 406 -5.63 -32.03 7.29
C VAL A 406 -5.15 -33.27 8.07
N ALA A 407 -6.01 -34.30 8.21
CA ALA A 407 -5.64 -35.58 8.82
C ALA A 407 -4.70 -36.44 7.96
N LEU A 408 -4.46 -36.06 6.69
CA LEU A 408 -3.52 -36.74 5.79
C LEU A 408 -2.17 -36.02 5.67
N LEU A 409 -1.96 -34.86 6.31
CA LEU A 409 -0.71 -34.10 6.24
C LEU A 409 0.50 -34.79 6.90
N ASP A 410 0.34 -35.93 7.56
CA ASP A 410 1.47 -36.75 8.01
C ASP A 410 2.03 -37.67 6.90
N LYS A 411 1.30 -37.85 5.80
CA LYS A 411 1.65 -38.75 4.69
C LYS A 411 2.62 -38.09 3.69
N ASP A 412 3.30 -38.92 2.92
CA ASP A 412 4.20 -38.46 1.83
C ASP A 412 3.43 -38.07 0.56
N VAL A 413 2.26 -38.67 0.31
CA VAL A 413 1.35 -38.29 -0.76
C VAL A 413 0.01 -37.90 -0.16
N VAL A 414 -0.45 -36.69 -0.46
CA VAL A 414 -1.64 -36.07 0.13
C VAL A 414 -2.66 -35.73 -0.97
N PRO A 415 -3.86 -36.33 -0.97
CA PRO A 415 -4.93 -35.93 -1.87
C PRO A 415 -5.35 -34.47 -1.64
N CYS A 416 -5.47 -33.70 -2.72
CA CYS A 416 -5.95 -32.32 -2.71
C CYS A 416 -6.96 -32.08 -3.84
N THR A 417 -7.83 -31.09 -3.68
CA THR A 417 -8.71 -30.61 -4.77
C THR A 417 -8.42 -29.12 -5.04
N PRO A 418 -7.73 -28.77 -6.15
CA PRO A 418 -7.57 -27.39 -6.56
C PRO A 418 -8.91 -26.81 -7.04
N LYS A 419 -9.13 -25.51 -6.80
CA LYS A 419 -10.41 -24.83 -7.01
C LYS A 419 -10.17 -23.36 -7.37
N ALA A 420 -10.86 -22.86 -8.38
CA ALA A 420 -10.84 -21.42 -8.70
C ALA A 420 -11.97 -20.70 -7.95
N VAL A 421 -11.63 -19.65 -7.19
CA VAL A 421 -12.59 -18.83 -6.42
C VAL A 421 -12.39 -17.33 -6.72
N SER A 422 -13.43 -16.52 -6.51
CA SER A 422 -13.30 -15.06 -6.57
C SER A 422 -13.19 -14.46 -5.17
N LEU A 423 -12.17 -13.62 -4.94
CA LEU A 423 -12.03 -12.78 -3.74
C LEU A 423 -13.25 -11.88 -3.52
N ASP A 424 -13.94 -11.47 -4.59
CA ASP A 424 -15.11 -10.59 -4.51
C ASP A 424 -16.34 -11.33 -3.95
N SER A 425 -16.38 -12.67 -4.05
CA SER A 425 -17.37 -13.52 -3.37
C SER A 425 -17.03 -13.86 -1.91
N ASN A 426 -16.01 -13.23 -1.34
CA ASN A 426 -15.54 -13.41 0.04
C ASN A 426 -15.38 -14.90 0.45
N PRO A 427 -14.50 -15.66 -0.25
CA PRO A 427 -14.37 -17.09 -0.07
C PRO A 427 -13.68 -17.42 1.26
N ARG A 428 -14.03 -18.57 1.85
CA ARG A 428 -13.42 -19.05 3.09
C ARG A 428 -12.18 -19.88 2.80
N PHE A 429 -11.03 -19.42 3.28
CA PHE A 429 -9.75 -20.13 3.15
C PHE A 429 -8.76 -19.68 4.24
N ILE A 430 -7.74 -20.52 4.49
CA ILE A 430 -6.61 -20.24 5.38
C ILE A 430 -5.40 -19.89 4.52
N ALA A 431 -4.78 -18.72 4.73
CA ALA A 431 -3.56 -18.34 4.01
C ALA A 431 -2.31 -18.82 4.77
N LEU A 432 -1.32 -19.38 4.07
CA LEU A 432 -0.07 -19.83 4.66
C LEU A 432 1.10 -18.91 4.29
N SER A 433 1.68 -18.22 5.28
CA SER A 433 2.91 -17.42 5.12
C SER A 433 4.12 -18.18 5.64
N TYR A 434 5.11 -18.42 4.79
CA TYR A 434 6.33 -19.17 5.11
C TYR A 434 7.46 -18.76 4.18
N GLU A 435 8.72 -19.01 4.57
CA GLU A 435 9.85 -18.84 3.67
C GLU A 435 9.95 -20.02 2.69
N TRP A 436 10.11 -19.74 1.39
CA TRP A 436 10.38 -20.77 0.40
C TRP A 436 11.81 -21.30 0.56
N SER A 437 11.98 -22.62 0.64
CA SER A 437 13.31 -23.21 0.53
C SER A 437 13.97 -22.83 -0.80
N PRO A 438 15.30 -22.66 -0.84
CA PRO A 438 16.06 -22.59 -2.09
C PRO A 438 15.73 -23.77 -3.01
N PRO A 439 15.77 -23.58 -4.34
CA PRO A 439 15.54 -24.64 -5.33
C PRO A 439 16.66 -25.69 -5.25
N SER A 440 16.48 -26.67 -4.37
CA SER A 440 17.43 -27.72 -4.07
C SER A 440 17.20 -28.92 -4.98
N GLN A 441 18.26 -29.38 -5.65
CA GLN A 441 18.19 -30.61 -6.43
C GLN A 441 18.24 -31.83 -5.49
N LYS A 442 17.19 -32.67 -5.58
CA LYS A 442 16.95 -33.90 -4.79
C LYS A 442 16.49 -33.66 -3.35
N HIS A 443 15.63 -34.49 -2.74
CA HIS A 443 14.35 -35.14 -3.15
C HIS A 443 13.81 -35.99 -1.98
N THR A 444 14.68 -36.44 -1.07
CA THR A 444 14.35 -37.29 0.07
C THR A 444 13.42 -36.60 1.07
N GLY A 445 12.22 -37.15 1.25
CA GLY A 445 11.28 -36.76 2.31
C GLY A 445 10.38 -35.56 1.99
N ALA A 446 10.36 -35.06 0.75
CA ALA A 446 9.38 -34.09 0.29
C ALA A 446 7.95 -34.68 0.28
N MET A 447 6.93 -33.85 0.51
CA MET A 447 5.52 -34.21 0.35
C MET A 447 5.05 -33.93 -1.08
N THR A 448 4.16 -34.77 -1.59
CA THR A 448 3.51 -34.60 -2.89
C THR A 448 2.01 -34.36 -2.71
N LEU A 449 1.49 -33.27 -3.28
CA LEU A 449 0.05 -33.06 -3.40
C LEU A 449 -0.46 -33.76 -4.65
N LYS A 450 -1.58 -34.50 -4.55
CA LYS A 450 -2.16 -35.26 -5.66
C LYS A 450 -3.58 -34.81 -5.97
N ALA A 451 -3.80 -34.35 -7.21
CA ALA A 451 -5.10 -33.90 -7.70
C ALA A 451 -6.01 -35.08 -8.12
N PRO A 452 -7.34 -34.89 -8.24
CA PRO A 452 -8.29 -35.98 -8.50
C PRO A 452 -8.20 -36.57 -9.92
N ASP A 453 -7.61 -35.83 -10.86
CA ASP A 453 -7.24 -36.28 -12.22
C ASP A 453 -5.95 -37.11 -12.25
N GLY A 454 -5.25 -37.24 -11.13
CA GLY A 454 -4.05 -38.04 -10.96
C GLY A 454 -2.73 -37.27 -11.04
N GLN A 455 -2.76 -35.96 -11.31
CA GLN A 455 -1.56 -35.11 -11.37
C GLN A 455 -0.92 -34.91 -9.99
N GLU A 456 0.40 -34.65 -9.96
CA GLU A 456 1.20 -34.59 -8.74
C GLU A 456 2.11 -33.35 -8.69
N LEU A 457 2.04 -32.59 -7.60
CA LEU A 457 2.90 -31.43 -7.33
C LEU A 457 3.81 -31.68 -6.12
N TRP A 458 5.12 -31.55 -6.33
CA TRP A 458 6.15 -31.79 -5.30
C TRP A 458 6.40 -30.54 -4.46
N LEU A 459 6.26 -30.65 -3.14
CA LEU A 459 6.40 -29.52 -2.22
C LEU A 459 7.85 -29.34 -1.74
N ARG A 460 8.28 -28.08 -1.61
CA ARG A 460 9.61 -27.74 -1.09
C ARG A 460 9.76 -28.18 0.39
N PRO A 461 10.99 -28.45 0.88
CA PRO A 461 11.21 -28.96 2.24
C PRO A 461 10.59 -28.15 3.38
N ASN A 462 10.65 -26.81 3.33
CA ASN A 462 10.07 -25.98 4.40
C ASN A 462 8.54 -26.03 4.43
N LEU A 463 7.89 -26.04 3.26
CA LEU A 463 6.43 -26.21 3.16
C LEU A 463 6.00 -27.61 3.58
N THR A 464 6.76 -28.64 3.20
CA THR A 464 6.57 -30.02 3.67
C THR A 464 6.65 -30.10 5.20
N ALA A 465 7.64 -29.44 5.82
CA ALA A 465 7.78 -29.40 7.27
C ALA A 465 6.63 -28.64 7.95
N PHE A 466 6.20 -27.51 7.38
CA PHE A 466 5.06 -26.72 7.86
C PHE A 466 3.76 -27.53 7.83
N LEU A 467 3.43 -28.17 6.71
CA LEU A 467 2.21 -28.97 6.59
C LEU A 467 2.22 -30.19 7.51
N ARG A 468 3.34 -30.94 7.59
CA ARG A 468 3.50 -32.05 8.55
C ARG A 468 3.44 -31.60 10.02
N HIS A 469 3.76 -30.35 10.32
CA HIS A 469 3.59 -29.77 11.65
C HIS A 469 2.12 -29.41 11.89
N LEU A 470 1.47 -28.69 10.96
CA LEU A 470 0.06 -28.29 11.02
C LEU A 470 -0.89 -29.47 11.27
N GLY A 471 -0.66 -30.59 10.57
CA GLY A 471 -1.44 -31.83 10.74
C GLY A 471 -1.38 -32.47 12.13
N ARG A 472 -0.42 -32.08 12.98
CA ARG A 472 -0.31 -32.58 14.37
C ARG A 472 -1.21 -31.83 15.36
N PHE A 473 -1.60 -30.60 15.02
CA PHE A 473 -2.40 -29.73 15.90
C PHE A 473 -3.86 -29.59 15.45
N VAL A 474 -4.16 -29.93 14.19
CA VAL A 474 -5.49 -29.81 13.59
C VAL A 474 -6.08 -31.19 13.31
N ILE A 475 -6.98 -31.65 14.19
CA ILE A 475 -7.59 -32.98 14.11
C ILE A 475 -8.91 -32.93 13.31
N GLY A 476 -9.03 -33.79 12.31
CA GLY A 476 -10.32 -34.25 11.77
C GLY A 476 -11.13 -33.23 10.97
N LYS A 477 -10.50 -32.39 10.14
CA LYS A 477 -11.19 -31.48 9.21
C LYS A 477 -10.52 -31.42 7.85
N THR A 478 -11.33 -31.38 6.81
CA THR A 478 -10.94 -30.88 5.49
C THR A 478 -10.95 -29.35 5.49
N SER A 479 -9.87 -28.72 5.07
CA SER A 479 -9.70 -27.26 5.05
C SER A 479 -9.36 -26.76 3.64
N GLU A 480 -9.82 -25.56 3.32
CA GLU A 480 -9.47 -24.85 2.09
C GLU A 480 -8.32 -23.88 2.40
N PHE A 481 -7.20 -24.04 1.69
CA PHE A 481 -5.97 -23.30 1.88
C PHE A 481 -5.65 -22.42 0.67
N TRP A 482 -4.91 -21.35 0.93
CA TRP A 482 -4.16 -20.62 -0.07
C TRP A 482 -2.67 -20.65 0.29
N ILE A 483 -1.84 -21.10 -0.65
CA ILE A 483 -0.39 -21.26 -0.51
C ILE A 483 0.26 -20.77 -1.79
N ASP A 484 1.06 -19.71 -1.71
CA ASP A 484 1.66 -19.02 -2.86
C ASP A 484 2.28 -19.94 -3.93
N SER A 485 3.19 -20.86 -3.55
CA SER A 485 3.91 -21.76 -4.47
C SER A 485 3.09 -22.94 -5.01
N VAL A 486 1.82 -23.06 -4.63
CA VAL A 486 0.89 -24.14 -5.03
C VAL A 486 -0.38 -23.58 -5.66
N CYS A 487 -0.79 -22.37 -5.30
CA CYS A 487 -1.99 -21.71 -5.78
C CYS A 487 -1.72 -20.76 -6.96
N ILE A 488 -0.47 -20.32 -7.15
CA ILE A 488 -0.03 -19.59 -8.33
C ILE A 488 0.90 -20.52 -9.13
N ASP A 489 0.67 -20.65 -10.44
CA ASP A 489 1.59 -21.31 -11.36
C ASP A 489 2.94 -20.57 -11.33
N GLN A 490 4.04 -21.30 -11.09
CA GLN A 490 5.37 -20.71 -10.91
C GLN A 490 6.20 -20.65 -12.18
N ASP A 491 5.75 -21.31 -13.24
CA ASP A 491 6.42 -21.35 -14.53
C ASP A 491 5.75 -20.35 -15.51
N ASP A 492 4.43 -20.11 -15.38
CA ASP A 492 3.69 -19.06 -16.09
C ASP A 492 4.09 -17.63 -15.59
N PRO A 493 4.70 -16.76 -16.42
CA PRO A 493 5.03 -15.38 -16.04
C PRO A 493 3.81 -14.46 -15.92
N ASP A 494 2.78 -14.68 -16.74
CA ASP A 494 1.58 -13.84 -16.82
C ASP A 494 0.60 -14.14 -15.68
N GLU A 495 0.44 -15.40 -15.29
CA GLU A 495 -0.33 -15.72 -14.07
C GLU A 495 0.35 -15.07 -12.84
N ARG A 496 1.68 -15.20 -12.68
CA ARG A 496 2.43 -14.51 -11.61
C ARG A 496 2.24 -13.00 -11.65
N ALA A 497 2.37 -12.37 -12.81
CA ALA A 497 2.15 -10.93 -12.98
C ALA A 497 0.72 -10.49 -12.63
N SER A 498 -0.28 -11.37 -12.81
CA SER A 498 -1.67 -11.13 -12.41
C SER A 498 -1.94 -11.35 -10.91
N GLN A 499 -1.30 -12.36 -10.30
CA GLN A 499 -1.58 -12.81 -8.93
C GLN A 499 -0.76 -12.08 -7.86
N VAL A 500 0.51 -11.74 -8.11
CA VAL A 500 1.37 -11.04 -7.13
C VAL A 500 0.78 -9.68 -6.68
N PRO A 501 0.16 -8.86 -7.56
CA PRO A 501 -0.56 -7.65 -7.12
C PRO A 501 -1.79 -7.90 -6.23
N LEU A 502 -2.28 -9.14 -6.11
CA LEU A 502 -3.42 -9.50 -5.27
C LEU A 502 -3.03 -9.88 -3.83
N MET A 503 -1.75 -10.09 -3.53
CA MET A 503 -1.25 -10.62 -2.24
C MET A 503 -1.88 -9.94 -1.01
N SER A 504 -1.90 -8.60 -0.98
CA SER A 504 -2.53 -7.83 0.10
C SER A 504 -4.04 -8.13 0.24
N ARG A 505 -4.77 -8.21 -0.89
CA ARG A 505 -6.20 -8.57 -0.90
C ARG A 505 -6.43 -10.03 -0.49
N ILE A 506 -5.48 -10.94 -0.75
CA ILE A 506 -5.58 -12.36 -0.39
C ILE A 506 -5.43 -12.54 1.11
N TYR A 507 -4.33 -12.08 1.70
CA TYR A 507 -4.12 -12.18 3.15
C TYR A 507 -5.17 -11.38 3.94
N GLY A 508 -5.59 -10.21 3.45
CA GLY A 508 -6.70 -9.43 4.01
C GLY A 508 -8.12 -9.99 3.77
N LYS A 509 -8.25 -11.16 3.12
CA LYS A 509 -9.54 -11.86 2.90
C LYS A 509 -9.57 -13.30 3.40
N ALA A 510 -8.45 -13.84 3.90
CA ALA A 510 -8.43 -15.16 4.51
C ALA A 510 -9.22 -15.16 5.84
N ASP A 511 -9.87 -16.28 6.17
CA ASP A 511 -10.50 -16.46 7.49
C ASP A 511 -9.44 -16.47 8.62
N SER A 512 -8.22 -16.88 8.29
CA SER A 512 -7.03 -16.78 9.13
C SER A 512 -5.75 -16.87 8.28
N THR A 513 -4.66 -16.28 8.78
CA THR A 513 -3.31 -16.50 8.23
C THR A 513 -2.48 -17.25 9.26
N ILE A 514 -1.76 -18.29 8.83
CA ILE A 514 -0.80 -19.02 9.68
C ILE A 514 0.61 -18.71 9.17
N ALA A 515 1.45 -18.17 10.05
CA ALA A 515 2.86 -17.89 9.79
C ALA A 515 3.75 -19.04 10.27
N TRP A 516 4.75 -19.42 9.47
CA TRP A 516 5.72 -20.46 9.79
C TRP A 516 7.13 -19.89 9.91
N LEU A 517 7.60 -19.78 11.16
CA LEU A 517 8.91 -19.26 11.53
C LEU A 517 10.04 -20.31 11.43
N GLY A 518 9.81 -21.40 10.69
CA GLY A 518 10.72 -22.54 10.60
C GLY A 518 10.57 -23.56 11.73
N THR A 519 11.27 -24.70 11.61
CA THR A 519 11.25 -25.78 12.62
C THR A 519 11.74 -25.33 13.99
N GLU A 520 11.30 -26.01 15.05
CA GLU A 520 11.84 -25.87 16.41
C GLU A 520 13.36 -26.14 16.43
N ARG A 521 14.12 -25.13 16.86
CA ARG A 521 15.59 -25.06 16.98
C ARG A 521 15.94 -23.86 17.87
N ASP A 522 17.18 -23.76 18.31
CA ASP A 522 17.78 -22.50 18.77
C ASP A 522 16.92 -21.76 19.83
N ASN A 523 16.56 -22.49 20.90
CA ASN A 523 15.74 -22.03 22.03
C ASN A 523 14.35 -21.43 21.66
N SER A 524 13.82 -21.70 20.47
CA SER A 524 12.55 -21.09 20.01
C SER A 524 11.36 -21.31 20.94
N THR A 525 11.37 -22.38 21.74
CA THR A 525 10.30 -22.71 22.71
C THR A 525 10.36 -21.85 23.98
N ASP A 526 11.52 -21.28 24.32
CA ASP A 526 11.63 -20.23 25.34
C ASP A 526 11.30 -18.84 24.75
N ALA A 527 11.65 -18.60 23.48
CA ALA A 527 11.27 -17.38 22.77
C ALA A 527 9.74 -17.25 22.59
N MET A 528 9.06 -18.32 22.19
CA MET A 528 7.59 -18.33 22.08
C MET A 528 6.92 -18.17 23.45
N ARG A 529 7.41 -18.84 24.50
CA ARG A 529 6.89 -18.63 25.87
C ARG A 529 7.05 -17.18 26.31
N MET A 530 8.18 -16.55 25.99
CA MET A 530 8.37 -15.12 26.28
C MET A 530 7.37 -14.25 25.50
N VAL A 531 7.03 -14.58 24.25
CA VAL A 531 5.97 -13.87 23.50
C VAL A 531 4.62 -14.05 24.19
N ASP A 532 4.24 -15.27 24.56
CA ASP A 532 2.97 -15.57 25.25
C ASP A 532 2.86 -14.83 26.60
N GLU A 533 3.91 -14.85 27.42
CA GLU A 533 4.00 -14.14 28.71
C GLU A 533 3.78 -12.62 28.55
N HIS A 534 4.30 -12.02 27.47
CA HIS A 534 4.15 -10.59 27.22
C HIS A 534 2.83 -10.24 26.52
N ASP A 535 2.26 -11.13 25.71
CA ASP A 535 0.92 -10.97 25.10
C ASP A 535 -0.19 -11.03 26.17
N GLU A 536 -0.13 -11.99 27.11
CA GLU A 536 -1.02 -11.98 28.26
C GLU A 536 -0.88 -10.69 29.09
N GLU A 537 0.32 -10.16 29.32
CA GLU A 537 0.45 -8.83 29.92
C GLU A 537 -0.24 -7.76 29.02
N ILE A 538 0.04 -7.71 27.72
CA ILE A 538 -0.46 -6.69 26.77
C ILE A 538 -1.99 -6.62 26.77
N ARG A 539 -2.68 -7.77 26.67
CA ARG A 539 -4.15 -7.85 26.68
C ARG A 539 -4.76 -7.40 28.01
N ASN A 540 -4.04 -7.56 29.12
CA ASN A 540 -4.54 -7.25 30.47
C ASN A 540 -4.20 -5.83 30.98
N SER A 541 -3.33 -5.06 30.31
CA SER A 541 -2.97 -3.71 30.76
C SER A 541 -3.97 -2.64 30.30
N VAL A 542 -4.66 -2.02 31.26
CA VAL A 542 -5.72 -1.03 31.00
C VAL A 542 -5.35 0.40 31.47
N THR A 543 -4.20 0.61 32.13
CA THR A 543 -3.87 1.93 32.74
C THR A 543 -2.41 2.38 32.60
N LYS A 544 -2.18 3.72 32.58
CA LYS A 544 -0.86 4.37 32.50
C LYS A 544 0.18 3.83 33.51
N ASN A 545 -0.25 3.43 34.72
CA ASN A 545 0.68 2.97 35.77
C ASN A 545 1.39 1.65 35.43
N ASP A 546 0.84 0.82 34.55
CA ASP A 546 1.51 -0.41 34.12
C ASP A 546 2.69 -0.14 33.18
N HIS A 547 2.70 0.96 32.42
CA HIS A 547 3.80 1.25 31.50
C HIS A 547 5.14 1.46 32.22
N GLN A 548 5.14 2.15 33.37
CA GLN A 548 6.35 2.29 34.18
C GLN A 548 6.76 0.98 34.88
N ARG A 549 5.80 0.14 35.28
CA ARG A 549 6.07 -1.21 35.82
C ARG A 549 6.66 -2.11 34.74
N ARG A 550 6.09 -2.14 33.54
CA ARG A 550 6.64 -2.80 32.34
C ARG A 550 8.04 -2.34 32.04
N ARG A 551 8.30 -1.04 31.87
CA ARG A 551 9.64 -0.54 31.54
C ARG A 551 10.70 -0.99 32.55
N ARG A 552 10.35 -1.07 33.85
CA ARG A 552 11.24 -1.62 34.89
C ARG A 552 11.34 -3.16 34.89
N ARG A 553 10.31 -3.90 34.49
CA ARG A 553 10.33 -5.37 34.32
C ARG A 553 11.10 -5.78 33.07
N LEU A 554 10.76 -5.22 31.91
CA LEU A 554 11.44 -5.37 30.63
C LEU A 554 12.95 -5.11 30.76
N HIS A 555 13.35 -4.06 31.49
CA HIS A 555 14.78 -3.77 31.71
C HIS A 555 15.52 -4.83 32.55
N LYS A 556 14.84 -5.51 33.49
CA LYS A 556 15.40 -6.71 34.14
C LYS A 556 15.36 -7.93 33.23
N SER A 557 14.29 -8.08 32.45
CA SER A 557 14.08 -9.18 31.51
C SER A 557 15.17 -9.18 30.42
N LEU A 558 15.58 -8.01 29.92
CA LEU A 558 16.65 -7.80 28.93
C LEU A 558 18.04 -8.35 29.33
N GLN A 559 18.24 -8.78 30.58
CA GLN A 559 19.45 -9.47 31.04
C GLN A 559 19.29 -11.01 31.10
N SER A 560 18.17 -11.55 30.63
CA SER A 560 17.87 -12.99 30.61
C SER A 560 18.11 -13.63 29.24
N THR A 561 18.38 -14.93 29.25
CA THR A 561 18.57 -15.76 28.04
C THR A 561 17.34 -15.81 27.13
N SER A 562 16.15 -15.44 27.62
CA SER A 562 14.93 -15.36 26.81
C SER A 562 15.02 -14.30 25.71
N TRP A 563 15.70 -13.16 25.96
CA TRP A 563 15.87 -12.12 24.93
C TRP A 563 16.88 -12.51 23.86
N GLN A 564 17.91 -13.28 24.22
CA GLN A 564 18.80 -13.87 23.22
C GLN A 564 18.01 -14.86 22.36
N SER A 565 17.20 -15.73 22.97
CA SER A 565 16.33 -16.68 22.26
C SER A 565 15.31 -15.98 21.33
N LEU A 566 14.78 -14.82 21.75
CA LEU A 566 13.92 -13.99 20.90
C LEU A 566 14.70 -13.30 19.77
N GLY A 567 15.94 -12.87 20.01
CA GLY A 567 16.86 -12.38 18.97
C GLY A 567 17.16 -13.45 17.94
N ASP A 568 17.55 -14.65 18.38
CA ASP A 568 17.82 -15.82 17.53
C ASP A 568 16.58 -16.23 16.70
N LEU A 569 15.37 -16.06 17.25
CA LEU A 569 14.10 -16.24 16.53
C LEU A 569 13.87 -15.14 15.48
N LEU A 570 14.12 -13.88 15.80
CA LEU A 570 13.94 -12.73 14.90
C LEU A 570 15.02 -12.63 13.81
N GLU A 571 16.20 -13.19 14.04
CA GLU A 571 17.25 -13.32 13.02
C GLU A 571 16.92 -14.33 11.91
N ARG A 572 15.88 -15.16 12.10
CA ARG A 572 15.49 -16.17 11.10
C ARG A 572 15.08 -15.54 9.77
N SER A 573 15.37 -16.27 8.70
CA SER A 573 15.12 -15.88 7.31
C SER A 573 13.68 -15.46 7.00
N TYR A 574 12.67 -15.94 7.73
CA TYR A 574 11.29 -15.45 7.63
C TYR A 574 11.20 -13.92 7.79
N PHE A 575 11.92 -13.34 8.76
CA PHE A 575 11.94 -11.90 9.04
C PHE A 575 12.89 -11.11 8.12
N ARG A 576 13.64 -11.79 7.23
CA ARG A 576 14.49 -11.16 6.20
C ARG A 576 13.79 -11.10 4.83
N ARG A 577 12.52 -11.52 4.74
CA ARG A 577 11.69 -11.45 3.52
C ARG A 577 11.25 -10.01 3.25
N GLY A 578 11.27 -9.59 1.99
CA GLY A 578 10.73 -8.29 1.56
C GLY A 578 9.20 -8.14 1.70
N TRP A 579 8.51 -9.25 2.02
CA TRP A 579 7.10 -9.26 2.45
C TRP A 579 7.00 -10.13 3.70
N ILE A 580 6.64 -9.50 4.81
CA ILE A 580 6.22 -10.15 6.06
C ILE A 580 4.72 -9.92 6.18
N VAL A 581 4.00 -10.96 6.60
CA VAL A 581 2.55 -10.94 6.91
C VAL A 581 2.39 -11.08 8.41
#